data_AF-A0A2P4SKB3-F1
#
_entry.id   AF-A0A2P4SKB3-F1
#
_cell.length_a   1.000
_cell.length_b   1.000
_cell.length_c   1.000
_cell.angle_alpha   90.00
_cell.angle_beta   90.00
_cell.angle_gamma   90.00
#
_symmetry.space_group_name_H-M   'P 1'
#
loop_
_entity.id
_entity.type
_entity.pdbx_description
1 polymer ?
#
loop_
_entity_poly.entity_id
_entity_poly.type
_entity_poly.pdbx_seq_one_letter_code
_entity_poly.pdbx_strand_id
1 'polypeptide(L)'
;MASVAECLREWEELQDGFQRIQDNHRLYKQKLEELTKLQDGISSCITRQKKRLKELSLSLKKCKTHASPEQRDSVQEIQSLIKERQNVFFEMEAYLPKKNGLYLSLVLGNVNVTLLSKQAKFAYKDEYEKFKLYLTIILLIVSFSCRFLLNSRVTDSAFNFLLVWYYCTLTIRESILINNGSK
;
A
#
# COMPACT_ATOMS: atom_id res chain seq x y z
N MET A 1 -41.37 -1.22 -38.04
CA MET A 1 -40.54 -2.43 -37.86
C MET A 1 -39.17 -2.07 -38.38
N ALA A 2 -38.13 -2.11 -37.54
CA ALA A 2 -36.76 -1.92 -38.02
C ALA A 2 -36.46 -2.99 -39.09
N SER A 3 -35.86 -2.58 -40.21
CA SER A 3 -35.51 -3.54 -41.25
C SER A 3 -34.31 -4.37 -40.79
N VAL A 4 -34.20 -5.62 -41.25
CA VAL A 4 -33.05 -6.49 -40.93
C VAL A 4 -31.72 -5.83 -41.31
N ALA A 5 -31.70 -5.04 -42.39
CA ALA A 5 -30.51 -4.29 -42.81
C ALA A 5 -30.12 -3.19 -41.81
N GLU A 6 -31.08 -2.58 -41.13
CA GLU A 6 -30.85 -1.56 -40.11
C GLU A 6 -30.24 -2.17 -38.84
N CYS A 7 -30.77 -3.32 -38.40
CA CYS A 7 -30.19 -4.07 -37.29
C CYS A 7 -28.77 -4.59 -37.58
N LEU A 8 -28.48 -5.01 -38.81
CA LEU A 8 -27.14 -5.46 -39.20
C LEU A 8 -26.13 -4.30 -39.17
N ARG A 9 -26.52 -3.12 -39.65
CA ARG A 9 -25.68 -1.93 -39.58
C ARG A 9 -25.43 -1.48 -38.14
N GLU A 10 -26.47 -1.46 -37.30
CA GLU A 10 -26.31 -1.16 -35.86
C GLU A 10 -25.38 -2.15 -35.16
N TRP A 11 -25.46 -3.44 -35.51
CA TRP A 11 -24.56 -4.46 -34.97
C TRP A 11 -23.10 -4.21 -35.38
N GLU A 12 -22.85 -3.83 -36.63
CA GLU A 12 -21.51 -3.53 -37.13
C GLU A 12 -20.91 -2.30 -36.45
N GLU A 13 -21.70 -1.23 -36.26
CA GLU A 13 -21.29 -0.05 -35.49
C GLU A 13 -20.97 -0.37 -34.02
N LEU A 14 -21.77 -1.24 -33.39
CA LEU A 14 -21.52 -1.72 -32.03
C LEU A 14 -20.24 -2.57 -31.95
N GLN A 15 -19.98 -3.39 -32.96
CA GLN A 15 -18.80 -4.23 -33.04
C GLN A 15 -17.52 -3.39 -33.16
N ASP A 16 -17.54 -2.36 -34.02
CA ASP A 16 -16.44 -1.40 -34.16
C ASP A 16 -16.21 -0.60 -32.86
N GLY A 17 -17.30 -0.14 -32.23
CA GLY A 17 -17.26 0.53 -30.94
C GLY A 17 -16.65 -0.35 -29.85
N PHE A 18 -17.03 -1.62 -29.81
CA PHE A 18 -16.50 -2.59 -28.86
C PHE A 18 -15.00 -2.86 -29.08
N GLN A 19 -14.57 -3.02 -30.33
CA GLN A 19 -13.15 -3.21 -30.65
C GLN A 19 -12.32 -1.99 -30.20
N ARG A 20 -12.80 -0.77 -30.46
CA ARG A 20 -12.14 0.46 -30.01
C ARG A 20 -12.03 0.55 -28.49
N ILE A 21 -13.05 0.10 -27.76
CA ILE A 21 -13.03 0.03 -26.29
C ILE A 21 -11.97 -0.96 -25.81
N GLN A 22 -11.87 -2.14 -26.44
CA GLN A 22 -10.86 -3.13 -26.09
C GLN A 22 -9.43 -2.60 -26.28
N ASP A 23 -9.17 -1.93 -27.40
CA ASP A 23 -7.86 -1.36 -27.72
C ASP A 23 -7.50 -0.23 -26.74
N ASN A 24 -8.45 0.66 -26.44
CA ASN A 24 -8.25 1.71 -25.44
C ASN A 24 -8.01 1.16 -24.03
N HIS A 25 -8.73 0.10 -23.64
CA HIS A 25 -8.52 -0.56 -22.36
C HIS A 25 -7.15 -1.26 -22.28
N ARG A 26 -6.66 -1.84 -23.38
CA ARG A 26 -5.30 -2.39 -23.46
C ARG A 26 -4.25 -1.29 -23.29
N LEU A 27 -4.42 -0.15 -23.96
CA LEU A 27 -3.53 1.00 -23.82
C LEU A 27 -3.55 1.57 -22.39
N TYR A 28 -4.73 1.68 -21.79
CA TYR A 28 -4.89 2.09 -20.39
C TYR A 28 -4.09 1.20 -19.44
N LYS A 29 -4.18 -0.13 -19.61
CA LYS A 29 -3.40 -1.09 -18.81
C LYS A 29 -1.89 -0.90 -18.97
N GLN A 30 -1.41 -0.69 -20.19
CA GLN A 30 0.01 -0.45 -20.45
C GLN A 30 0.51 0.82 -19.75
N LYS A 31 -0.20 1.94 -19.93
CA LYS A 31 0.14 3.22 -19.27
C LYS A 31 0.16 3.09 -17.75
N LEU A 32 -0.75 2.30 -17.20
CA LEU A 32 -0.83 2.06 -15.78
C LEU A 32 0.36 1.25 -15.24
N GLU A 33 0.80 0.24 -15.98
CA GLU A 33 2.01 -0.52 -15.65
C GLU A 33 3.26 0.35 -15.69
N GLU A 34 3.38 1.22 -16.70
CA GLU A 34 4.48 2.19 -16.81
C GLU A 34 4.48 3.19 -15.65
N LEU A 35 3.31 3.73 -15.31
CA LEU A 35 3.13 4.64 -14.17
C LEU A 35 3.56 3.96 -12.86
N THR A 36 3.14 2.71 -12.65
CA THR A 36 3.48 1.94 -11.44
C THR A 36 4.98 1.74 -11.33
N LYS A 37 5.65 1.36 -12.43
CA LYS A 37 7.12 1.20 -12.46
C LYS A 37 7.83 2.51 -12.12
N LEU A 38 7.34 3.63 -12.66
CA LEU A 38 7.92 4.95 -12.37
C LEU A 38 7.74 5.32 -10.88
N GLN A 39 6.55 5.09 -10.33
CA GLN A 39 6.27 5.34 -8.91
C GLN A 39 7.19 4.52 -7.99
N ASP A 40 7.39 3.22 -8.27
CA ASP A 40 8.29 2.35 -7.50
C ASP A 40 9.76 2.82 -7.61
N GLY A 41 10.18 3.21 -8.82
CA GLY A 41 11.51 3.75 -9.08
C GLY A 41 11.79 5.03 -8.29
N ILE A 42 10.84 5.98 -8.28
CA ILE A 42 10.97 7.24 -7.54
C ILE A 42 10.98 6.96 -6.03
N SER A 43 10.04 6.15 -5.53
CA SER A 43 9.92 5.80 -4.12
C SER A 43 11.19 5.16 -3.56
N SER A 44 11.78 4.21 -4.30
CA SER A 44 13.04 3.57 -3.92
C SER A 44 14.23 4.55 -3.95
N CYS A 45 14.29 5.43 -4.94
CA CYS A 45 15.33 6.47 -5.02
C CYS A 45 15.26 7.48 -3.87
N ILE A 46 14.05 7.97 -3.55
CA ILE A 46 13.81 8.89 -2.41
C ILE A 46 14.23 8.22 -1.11
N THR A 47 13.84 6.96 -0.89
CA THR A 47 14.21 6.19 0.31
C THR A 47 15.73 6.08 0.46
N ARG A 48 16.43 5.74 -0.63
CA ARG A 48 17.90 5.65 -0.65
C ARG A 48 18.57 6.99 -0.38
N GLN A 49 18.08 8.07 -1.00
CA GLN A 49 18.62 9.41 -0.80
C GLN A 49 18.40 9.90 0.64
N LYS A 50 17.18 9.73 1.20
CA LYS A 50 16.89 10.08 2.60
C LYS A 50 17.80 9.36 3.58
N LYS A 51 18.10 8.07 3.34
CA LYS A 51 19.07 7.30 4.15
C LYS A 51 20.46 7.93 4.09
N ARG A 52 20.99 8.19 2.90
CA ARG A 52 22.31 8.81 2.71
C ARG A 52 22.41 10.20 3.32
N LEU A 53 21.38 11.03 3.16
CA LEU A 53 21.34 12.37 3.78
C LEU A 53 21.31 12.29 5.31
N LYS A 54 20.63 11.29 5.88
CA LYS A 54 20.62 11.05 7.34
C LYS A 54 22.00 10.64 7.84
N GLU A 55 22.68 9.73 7.13
CA GLU A 55 24.06 9.32 7.43
C GLU A 55 25.03 10.50 7.33
N LEU A 56 24.95 11.28 6.25
CA LEU A 56 25.74 12.50 6.07
C LEU A 56 25.49 13.52 7.18
N SER A 57 24.24 13.75 7.57
CA SER A 57 23.88 14.65 8.67
C SER A 57 24.50 14.19 10.00
N LEU A 58 24.53 12.89 10.27
CA LEU A 58 25.17 12.32 11.46
C LEU A 58 26.70 12.51 11.42
N SER A 59 27.33 12.26 10.29
CA SER A 59 28.78 12.48 10.11
C SER A 59 29.16 13.95 10.27
N LEU A 60 28.40 14.86 9.66
CA LEU A 60 28.62 16.31 9.80
C LEU A 60 28.51 16.78 11.25
N LYS A 61 27.57 16.22 12.03
CA LYS A 61 27.46 16.51 13.47
C LYS A 61 28.70 16.07 14.25
N LYS A 62 29.29 14.92 13.91
CA LYS A 62 30.52 14.42 14.53
C LYS A 62 31.74 15.25 14.14
N CYS A 63 31.83 15.71 12.89
CA CYS A 63 32.96 16.53 12.42
C CYS A 63 32.92 17.98 12.98
N LYS A 64 31.73 18.49 13.32
CA LYS A 64 31.56 19.87 13.83
C LYS A 64 32.35 20.15 15.12
N THR A 65 32.64 19.14 15.95
CA THR A 65 33.41 19.30 17.19
C THR A 65 34.90 19.55 16.97
N HIS A 66 35.45 19.16 15.81
CA HIS A 66 36.87 19.29 15.46
C HIS A 66 37.14 20.28 14.31
N ALA A 67 36.11 20.98 13.83
CA ALA A 67 36.17 21.83 12.64
C ALA A 67 36.67 23.25 12.93
N SER A 68 37.46 23.79 12.00
CA SER A 68 37.87 25.20 11.95
C SER A 68 36.67 26.13 11.73
N PRO A 69 36.80 27.46 11.95
CA PRO A 69 35.69 28.41 11.74
C PRO A 69 35.09 28.35 10.33
N GLU A 70 35.92 28.34 9.29
CA GLU A 70 35.50 28.26 7.87
C GLU A 70 34.81 26.92 7.53
N GLN A 71 35.28 25.83 8.15
CA GLN A 71 34.66 24.52 8.03
C GLN A 71 33.32 24.45 8.76
N ARG A 72 33.14 25.20 9.86
CA ARG A 72 31.85 25.27 10.58
C ARG A 72 30.78 25.95 9.76
N ASP A 73 31.12 27.02 9.04
CA ASP A 73 30.20 27.71 8.14
C ASP A 73 29.78 26.81 6.98
N SER A 74 30.76 26.14 6.35
CA SER A 74 30.49 25.15 5.30
C SER A 74 29.60 23.99 5.79
N VAL A 75 29.82 23.49 7.01
CA VAL A 75 28.98 22.44 7.62
C VAL A 75 27.55 22.94 7.86
N GLN A 76 27.37 24.20 8.25
CA GLN A 76 26.06 24.79 8.48
C GLN A 76 25.29 24.98 7.17
N GLU A 77 25.95 25.42 6.10
CA GLU A 77 25.37 25.52 4.76
C GLU A 77 24.94 24.15 4.21
N ILE A 78 25.79 23.12 4.37
CA ILE A 78 25.41 21.76 3.96
C ILE A 78 24.20 21.26 4.78
N GLN A 79 24.11 21.60 6.06
CA GLN A 79 22.94 21.26 6.88
C GLN A 79 21.65 21.97 6.44
N SER A 80 21.71 23.23 6.00
CA SER A 80 20.54 23.91 5.43
C SER A 80 20.11 23.28 4.11
N LEU A 81 21.06 22.97 3.22
CA LEU A 81 20.77 22.28 1.96
C LEU A 81 20.17 20.88 2.18
N ILE A 82 20.61 20.15 3.20
CA ILE A 82 20.01 18.85 3.58
C ILE A 82 18.54 19.04 3.97
N LYS A 83 18.21 20.08 4.75
CA LYS A 83 16.82 20.35 5.16
C LYS A 83 15.95 20.75 3.97
N GLU A 84 16.45 21.59 3.08
CA GLU A 84 15.74 21.99 1.86
C GLU A 84 15.42 20.78 0.99
N ARG A 85 16.40 19.89 0.76
CA ARG A 85 16.20 18.63 0.02
C ARG A 85 15.19 17.71 0.70
N GLN A 86 15.13 17.70 2.03
CA GLN A 86 14.10 16.93 2.76
C GLN A 86 12.69 17.47 2.52
N ASN A 87 12.51 18.78 2.43
CA ASN A 87 11.22 19.40 2.10
C ASN A 87 10.79 19.04 0.68
N VAL A 88 11.70 19.11 -0.29
CA VAL A 88 11.42 18.70 -1.68
C VAL A 88 11.02 17.23 -1.76
N PHE A 89 11.69 16.34 -1.02
CA PHE A 89 11.27 14.93 -0.96
C PHE A 89 9.88 14.74 -0.35
N PHE A 90 9.51 15.54 0.66
CA PHE A 90 8.19 15.48 1.25
C PHE A 90 7.09 15.87 0.25
N GLU A 91 7.32 16.91 -0.54
CA GLU A 91 6.41 17.31 -1.63
C GLU A 91 6.31 16.23 -2.70
N MET A 92 7.43 15.65 -3.13
CA MET A 92 7.45 14.54 -4.09
C MET A 92 6.69 13.31 -3.56
N GLU A 93 6.87 12.95 -2.29
CA GLU A 93 6.15 11.84 -1.64
C GLU A 93 4.64 12.09 -1.53
N ALA A 94 4.17 13.34 -1.58
CA ALA A 94 2.75 13.67 -1.55
C ALA A 94 2.00 13.21 -2.82
N TYR A 95 2.70 13.14 -3.95
CA TYR A 95 2.16 12.66 -5.23
C TYR A 95 2.36 11.17 -5.47
N LEU A 96 3.11 10.49 -4.60
CA LEU A 96 3.31 9.05 -4.68
C LEU A 96 2.22 8.29 -3.91
N PRO A 97 1.94 7.03 -4.30
CA PRO A 97 1.05 6.17 -3.53
C PRO A 97 1.56 6.05 -2.09
N LYS A 98 0.74 6.47 -1.13
CA LYS A 98 1.08 6.36 0.29
C LYS A 98 0.90 4.93 0.75
N LYS A 99 1.91 4.41 1.45
CA LYS A 99 1.78 3.13 2.16
C LYS A 99 0.70 3.26 3.23
N ASN A 100 -0.11 2.22 3.40
CA ASN A 100 -1.08 2.13 4.48
C ASN A 100 -0.37 2.35 5.83
N GLY A 101 -0.87 3.27 6.66
CA GLY A 101 -0.35 3.44 8.03
C GLY A 101 -0.58 2.20 8.89
N LEU A 102 0.07 2.09 10.04
CA LEU A 102 0.08 0.86 10.88
C LEU A 102 -1.31 0.25 11.12
N TYR A 103 -2.28 1.07 11.53
CA TYR A 103 -3.66 0.61 11.75
C TYR A 103 -4.29 0.07 10.46
N LEU A 104 -4.14 0.82 9.38
CA LEU A 104 -4.69 0.46 8.07
C LEU A 104 -3.99 -0.78 7.50
N SER A 105 -2.68 -0.95 7.70
CA SER A 105 -1.95 -2.17 7.32
C SER A 105 -2.33 -3.37 8.19
N LEU A 106 -2.69 -3.16 9.45
CA LEU A 106 -3.14 -4.22 10.35
C LEU A 106 -4.54 -4.70 9.94
N VAL A 107 -5.46 -3.76 9.67
CA VAL A 107 -6.85 -4.05 9.30
C VAL A 107 -6.98 -4.50 7.85
N LEU A 108 -6.24 -3.90 6.90
CA LEU A 108 -6.38 -4.17 5.46
C LEU A 108 -5.29 -5.06 4.86
N GLY A 109 -4.17 -5.27 5.55
CA GLY A 109 -2.96 -5.88 4.98
C GLY A 109 -2.10 -4.90 4.19
N ASN A 110 -0.92 -5.35 3.74
CA ASN A 110 0.00 -4.54 2.93
C ASN A 110 -0.41 -4.50 1.46
N VAL A 111 -1.65 -4.08 1.18
CA VAL A 111 -2.17 -4.09 -0.18
C VAL A 111 -2.82 -2.77 -0.56
N ASN A 112 -2.48 -2.29 -1.75
CA ASN A 112 -3.06 -1.08 -2.34
C ASN A 112 -4.55 -1.35 -2.66
N VAL A 113 -5.42 -0.43 -2.25
CA VAL A 113 -6.89 -0.54 -2.36
C VAL A 113 -7.36 -0.60 -3.83
N THR A 114 -6.52 -0.18 -4.77
CA THR A 114 -6.70 -0.35 -6.20
C THR A 114 -5.91 -1.58 -6.68
N LEU A 115 -6.55 -2.75 -6.69
CA LEU A 115 -5.97 -3.98 -7.26
C LEU A 115 -6.04 -3.94 -8.78
N LEU A 116 -5.22 -3.08 -9.38
CA LEU A 116 -5.27 -2.81 -10.81
C LEU A 116 -4.62 -3.91 -11.68
N SER A 117 -3.81 -4.80 -11.09
CA SER A 117 -3.15 -5.91 -11.79
C SER A 117 -3.55 -7.28 -11.26
N LYS A 118 -3.59 -8.30 -12.13
CA LYS A 118 -3.86 -9.71 -11.73
C LYS A 118 -2.88 -10.19 -10.66
N GLN A 119 -1.64 -9.73 -10.71
CA GLN A 119 -0.60 -10.06 -9.74
C GLN A 119 -0.87 -9.42 -8.37
N ALA A 120 -1.34 -8.18 -8.32
CA ALA A 120 -1.77 -7.53 -7.07
C ALA A 120 -2.98 -8.25 -6.44
N LYS A 121 -3.91 -8.77 -7.27
CA LYS A 121 -5.05 -9.59 -6.81
C LYS A 121 -4.62 -10.89 -6.14
N PHE A 122 -3.64 -11.57 -6.72
CA PHE A 122 -3.09 -12.79 -6.14
C PHE A 122 -2.36 -12.52 -4.82
N ALA A 123 -1.55 -11.46 -4.77
CA ALA A 123 -0.86 -11.04 -3.56
C ALA A 123 -1.83 -10.65 -2.43
N TYR A 124 -2.93 -9.95 -2.74
CA TYR A 124 -3.97 -9.65 -1.75
C TYR A 124 -4.57 -10.91 -1.17
N LYS A 125 -4.93 -11.87 -2.04
CA LYS A 125 -5.57 -13.11 -1.61
C LYS A 125 -4.64 -13.91 -0.70
N ASP A 126 -3.35 -13.99 -1.04
CA ASP A 126 -2.35 -14.65 -0.20
C ASP A 126 -2.21 -13.96 1.17
N GLU A 127 -2.13 -12.63 1.22
CA GLU A 127 -2.10 -11.86 2.47
C GLU A 127 -3.39 -12.00 3.29
N TYR A 128 -4.55 -12.15 2.64
CA TYR A 128 -5.83 -12.41 3.29
C TYR A 128 -5.87 -13.80 3.94
N GLU A 129 -5.43 -14.84 3.23
CA GLU A 129 -5.37 -16.21 3.78
C GLU A 129 -4.33 -16.33 4.91
N LYS A 130 -3.16 -15.72 4.76
CA LYS A 130 -2.15 -15.65 5.82
C LYS A 130 -2.69 -15.00 7.08
N PHE A 131 -3.39 -13.87 6.94
CA PHE A 131 -4.00 -13.18 8.07
C PHE A 131 -5.04 -14.04 8.78
N LYS A 132 -5.94 -14.71 8.03
CA LYS A 132 -6.90 -15.67 8.58
C LYS A 132 -6.19 -16.77 9.36
N LEU A 133 -5.11 -17.33 8.81
CA LEU A 133 -4.35 -18.40 9.45
C LEU A 133 -3.69 -17.92 10.77
N TYR A 134 -2.97 -16.79 10.75
CA TYR A 134 -2.31 -16.25 11.94
C TYR A 134 -3.30 -15.94 13.05
N LEU A 135 -4.43 -15.28 12.73
CA LEU A 135 -5.46 -14.96 13.72
C LEU A 135 -6.17 -16.20 14.26
N THR A 136 -6.43 -17.19 13.42
CA THR A 136 -7.00 -18.47 13.88
C THR A 136 -6.05 -19.18 14.85
N ILE A 137 -4.75 -19.22 14.56
CA ILE A 137 -3.75 -19.80 15.47
C ILE A 137 -3.69 -19.04 16.79
N ILE A 138 -3.66 -17.70 16.76
CA ILE A 138 -3.66 -16.87 17.97
C ILE A 138 -4.93 -17.12 18.78
N LEU A 139 -6.10 -17.12 18.15
CA LEU A 139 -7.38 -17.39 18.81
C LEU A 139 -7.40 -18.79 19.45
N LEU A 140 -6.82 -19.80 18.80
CA LEU A 140 -6.72 -21.16 19.34
C LEU A 140 -5.82 -21.23 20.58
N ILE A 141 -4.63 -20.59 20.53
CA ILE A 141 -3.70 -20.52 21.66
C ILE A 141 -4.32 -19.75 22.83
N VAL A 142 -4.97 -18.62 22.55
CA VAL A 142 -5.63 -17.81 23.58
C VAL A 142 -6.81 -18.58 24.17
N SER A 143 -7.64 -19.24 23.36
CA SER A 143 -8.74 -20.10 23.84
C SER A 143 -8.24 -21.21 24.76
N PHE A 144 -7.16 -21.88 24.36
CA PHE A 144 -6.52 -22.91 25.18
C PHE A 144 -5.98 -22.33 26.49
N SER A 145 -5.33 -21.17 26.43
CA SER A 145 -4.75 -20.50 27.60
C SER A 145 -5.82 -19.96 28.56
N CYS A 146 -6.94 -19.42 28.06
CA CYS A 146 -8.09 -19.03 28.88
C CYS A 146 -8.67 -20.24 29.63
N ARG A 147 -8.79 -21.39 28.94
CA ARG A 147 -9.35 -22.61 29.51
C ARG A 147 -8.43 -23.27 30.56
N PHE A 148 -7.12 -23.22 30.36
CA PHE A 148 -6.16 -24.02 31.14
C PHE A 148 -5.31 -23.22 32.13
N LEU A 149 -5.02 -21.94 31.87
CA LEU A 149 -4.02 -21.16 32.62
C LEU A 149 -4.61 -19.93 33.34
N LEU A 150 -5.63 -19.29 32.78
CA LEU A 150 -6.13 -17.99 33.25
C LEU A 150 -7.67 -17.94 33.28
N ASN A 151 -8.29 -18.59 34.27
CA ASN A 151 -9.73 -18.58 34.49
C ASN A 151 -10.20 -17.24 35.12
N SER A 152 -10.03 -16.13 34.39
CA SER A 152 -10.36 -14.78 34.84
C SER A 152 -11.33 -14.10 33.88
N ARG A 153 -12.33 -13.41 34.45
CA ARG A 153 -13.33 -12.61 33.71
C ARG A 153 -12.69 -11.57 32.78
N VAL A 154 -11.48 -11.11 33.10
CA VAL A 154 -10.72 -10.15 32.28
C VAL A 154 -10.20 -10.82 31.01
N THR A 155 -9.70 -12.05 31.11
CA THR A 155 -9.19 -12.82 29.96
C THR A 155 -10.33 -13.18 29.01
N ASP A 156 -11.50 -13.57 29.56
CA ASP A 156 -12.70 -13.86 28.75
C ASP A 156 -13.20 -12.61 28.02
N SER A 157 -13.22 -11.45 28.68
CA SER A 157 -13.62 -10.19 28.06
C SER A 157 -12.65 -9.76 26.95
N ALA A 158 -11.33 -9.89 27.20
CA ALA A 158 -10.30 -9.62 26.21
C ALA A 158 -10.40 -10.55 24.99
N PHE A 159 -10.72 -11.84 25.22
CA PHE A 159 -10.95 -12.80 24.14
C PHE A 159 -12.19 -12.45 23.30
N ASN A 160 -13.30 -12.09 23.95
CA ASN A 160 -14.51 -11.64 23.24
C ASN A 160 -14.25 -10.36 22.43
N PHE A 161 -13.50 -9.41 22.98
CA PHE A 161 -13.09 -8.21 22.24
C PHE A 161 -12.23 -8.56 21.01
N LEU A 162 -11.28 -9.49 21.16
CA LEU A 162 -10.43 -9.96 20.05
C LEU A 162 -11.26 -10.65 18.95
N LEU A 163 -12.28 -11.43 19.32
CA LEU A 163 -13.20 -12.06 18.37
C LEU A 163 -14.01 -11.02 17.59
N VAL A 164 -14.63 -10.05 18.28
CA VAL A 164 -15.38 -8.97 17.62
C VAL A 164 -14.47 -8.20 16.68
N TRP A 165 -13.27 -7.85 17.13
CA TRP A 165 -12.28 -7.18 16.29
C TRP A 165 -11.89 -8.01 15.06
N TYR A 166 -11.70 -9.32 15.22
CA TYR A 166 -11.39 -10.23 14.12
C TYR A 166 -12.50 -10.26 13.06
N TYR A 167 -13.75 -10.45 13.48
CA TYR A 167 -14.89 -10.51 12.55
C TYR A 167 -15.12 -9.18 11.83
N CYS A 168 -15.05 -8.04 12.54
CA CYS A 168 -15.14 -6.73 11.90
C CYS A 168 -14.04 -6.52 10.85
N THR A 169 -12.81 -6.94 11.16
CA THR A 169 -11.68 -6.83 10.23
C THR A 169 -11.87 -7.73 9.00
N LEU A 170 -12.38 -8.95 9.18
CA LEU A 170 -12.71 -9.84 8.07
C LEU A 170 -13.79 -9.24 7.15
N THR A 171 -14.86 -8.67 7.71
CA THR A 171 -15.92 -8.04 6.91
C THR A 171 -15.37 -6.92 6.03
N ILE A 172 -14.48 -6.09 6.58
CA ILE A 172 -13.84 -5.02 5.80
C ILE A 172 -12.99 -5.61 4.66
N ARG A 173 -12.17 -6.63 4.94
CA ARG A 173 -11.34 -7.28 3.90
C ARG A 173 -12.18 -7.99 2.84
N GLU A 174 -13.26 -8.65 3.22
CA GLU A 174 -14.17 -9.32 2.30
C GLU A 174 -14.89 -8.30 1.39
N SER A 175 -15.35 -7.17 1.94
CA SER A 175 -15.95 -6.10 1.13
C SER A 175 -14.98 -5.50 0.10
N ILE A 176 -13.69 -5.43 0.43
CA ILE A 176 -12.64 -5.00 -0.50
C ILE A 176 -12.41 -6.05 -1.60
N LEU A 177 -12.40 -7.34 -1.26
CA LEU A 177 -12.28 -8.44 -2.22
C LEU A 177 -13.44 -8.44 -3.22
N ILE A 178 -14.67 -8.30 -2.72
CA ILE A 178 -15.89 -8.24 -3.54
C ILE A 178 -15.83 -7.04 -4.50
N ASN A 179 -15.48 -5.86 -3.98
CA ASN A 179 -15.38 -4.64 -4.78
C ASN A 179 -14.27 -4.71 -5.85
N ASN A 180 -13.22 -5.52 -5.62
CA ASN A 180 -12.15 -5.79 -6.61
C ASN A 180 -12.44 -7.04 -7.47
N GLY A 181 -13.70 -7.43 -7.56
CA GLY A 181 -14.19 -8.46 -8.49
C GLY A 181 -13.80 -9.89 -8.10
N SER A 182 -13.53 -10.16 -6.82
CA SER A 182 -13.54 -11.53 -6.32
C SER A 182 -15.01 -11.94 -6.10
N LYS A 183 -15.48 -12.93 -6.86
CA LYS A 183 -16.65 -13.74 -6.49
C LYS A 183 -16.15 -15.06 -5.91
#